data_AF-A0A7Y4M3W3-F1
#
_entry.id   AF-A0A7Y4M3W3-F1
#
_cell.length_a   1.000
_cell.length_b   1.000
_cell.length_c   1.000
_cell.angle_alpha   90.00
_cell.angle_beta   90.00
_cell.angle_gamma   90.00
#
_symmetry.space_group_name_H-M   'P 1'
#
loop_
_entity.id
_entity.type
_entity.pdbx_description
1 polymer ?
#
loop_
_entity_poly.entity_id
_entity_poly.type
_entity_poly.pdbx_seq_one_letter_code
_entity_poly.pdbx_strand_id
1 'polypeptide(L)'
;MSKFHEKAEAQTKQIIGQMLGDELLVREGKDQQRKATEPDEPESPPAGSKDQGIVRDERGQEQPRDKERAQRVSRVDRGGDPPGKKAPGKQA
;
A
#
# COMPACT_ATOMS: atom_id res chain seq x y z
N MET A 1 -17.62 -6.03 10.61
CA MET A 1 -17.02 -4.70 10.86
C MET A 1 -15.90 -4.52 9.85
N SER A 2 -15.59 -3.28 9.44
CA SER A 2 -14.48 -3.04 8.51
C SER A 2 -13.14 -2.96 9.28
N LYS A 3 -12.04 -3.44 8.69
CA LYS A 3 -10.68 -3.35 9.28
C LYS A 3 -10.29 -1.90 9.62
N PHE A 4 -10.86 -0.90 8.93
CA PHE A 4 -10.68 0.50 9.26
C PHE A 4 -11.35 0.89 10.59
N HIS A 5 -12.59 0.42 10.81
CA HIS A 5 -13.31 0.66 12.07
C HIS A 5 -12.60 0.00 13.24
N GLU A 6 -12.15 -1.25 13.08
CA GLU A 6 -11.42 -1.98 14.13
C GLU A 6 -10.12 -1.29 14.52
N LYS A 7 -9.37 -0.74 13.55
CA LYS A 7 -8.16 0.05 13.84
C LYS A 7 -8.47 1.37 14.54
N ALA A 8 -9.53 2.07 14.13
CA ALA A 8 -9.95 3.31 14.76
C ALA A 8 -10.39 3.09 16.22
N GLU A 9 -11.14 2.03 16.48
CA GLU A 9 -11.54 1.62 17.83
C GLU A 9 -10.33 1.25 18.69
N ALA A 10 -9.41 0.45 18.16
CA ALA A 10 -8.17 0.07 18.84
C ALA A 10 -7.32 1.29 19.21
N GLN A 11 -7.15 2.24 18.29
CA GLN A 11 -6.42 3.48 18.54
C GLN A 11 -7.12 4.35 19.59
N THR A 12 -8.44 4.44 19.53
CA THR A 12 -9.25 5.22 20.49
C THR A 12 -9.08 4.68 21.90
N LYS A 13 -9.08 3.36 22.09
CA LYS A 13 -8.84 2.71 23.39
C LYS A 13 -7.46 3.04 23.96
N GLN A 14 -6.43 3.07 23.12
CA GLN A 14 -5.08 3.44 23.58
C GLN A 14 -5.01 4.89 24.03
N ILE A 15 -5.59 5.82 23.27
CA ILE A 15 -5.58 7.25 23.60
C ILE A 15 -6.35 7.49 24.90
N ILE A 16 -7.56 6.95 25.02
CA ILE A 16 -8.39 7.10 26.23
C ILE A 16 -7.73 6.43 27.44
N GLY A 17 -7.18 5.23 27.28
CA GLY A 17 -6.49 4.52 28.37
C GLY A 17 -5.29 5.31 28.91
N GLN A 18 -4.49 5.93 28.04
CA GLN A 18 -3.39 6.81 28.49
C GLN A 18 -3.90 8.04 29.24
N MET A 19 -4.99 8.65 28.77
CA MET A 19 -5.58 9.82 29.45
C MET A 19 -6.12 9.47 30.84
N LEU A 20 -6.66 8.26 31.01
CA LEU A 20 -7.23 7.79 32.28
C LEU A 20 -6.22 7.10 33.21
N GLY A 21 -5.03 6.77 32.71
CA GLY A 21 -4.08 5.90 33.42
C GLY A 21 -4.54 4.45 33.53
N ASP A 22 -5.42 3.99 32.64
CA ASP A 22 -5.92 2.62 32.58
C ASP A 22 -5.06 1.77 31.65
N GLU A 23 -4.06 1.11 32.24
CA GLU A 23 -3.11 0.24 31.52
C GLU A 23 -3.78 -0.98 30.87
N LEU A 24 -4.90 -1.48 31.42
CA LEU A 24 -5.62 -2.60 30.83
C LEU A 24 -6.27 -2.19 29.50
N LEU A 25 -6.88 -1.01 29.47
CA LEU A 25 -7.48 -0.46 28.26
C LEU A 25 -6.43 -0.15 27.19
N VAL A 26 -5.27 0.37 27.59
CA VAL A 26 -4.13 0.58 26.69
C VAL A 26 -3.67 -0.74 26.08
N ARG A 27 -3.55 -1.79 26.90
CA ARG A 27 -3.15 -3.12 26.44
C ARG A 27 -4.18 -3.72 25.48
N GLU A 28 -5.47 -3.61 25.81
CA GLU A 28 -6.56 -4.07 24.95
C GLU A 28 -6.53 -3.38 23.57
N GLY A 29 -6.33 -2.07 23.55
CA GLY A 29 -6.19 -1.31 22.31
C GLY A 29 -4.97 -1.72 21.49
N LYS A 30 -3.85 -2.10 22.12
CA LYS A 30 -2.67 -2.63 21.43
C LYS A 30 -2.92 -4.02 20.83
N ASP A 31 -3.59 -4.89 21.58
CA ASP A 31 -3.90 -6.25 21.14
C ASP A 31 -4.91 -6.25 19.98
N GLN A 32 -5.92 -5.36 20.02
CA GLN A 32 -6.86 -5.16 18.91
C GLN A 32 -6.17 -4.59 17.67
N GLN A 33 -5.24 -3.65 17.84
CA GLN A 33 -4.47 -3.13 16.72
C GLN A 33 -3.62 -4.23 16.06
N ARG A 34 -3.01 -5.11 16.85
CA ARG A 34 -2.25 -6.26 16.34
C ARG A 34 -3.16 -7.19 15.56
N LYS A 35 -4.29 -7.60 16.13
CA LYS A 35 -5.25 -8.49 15.45
C LYS A 35 -5.82 -7.89 14.15
N ALA A 36 -6.05 -6.58 14.12
CA ALA A 36 -6.53 -5.89 12.92
C ALA A 36 -5.41 -5.58 11.89
N THR A 37 -4.14 -5.76 12.28
CA THR A 37 -2.96 -5.55 11.43
C THR A 37 -2.30 -6.86 10.99
N GLU A 38 -2.48 -7.93 11.75
CA GLU A 38 -2.20 -9.28 11.31
C GLU A 38 -3.03 -9.51 10.04
N PRO A 39 -2.39 -9.77 8.89
CA PRO A 39 -3.12 -10.40 7.82
C PRO A 39 -3.64 -11.72 8.40
N ASP A 40 -4.94 -11.99 8.24
CA ASP A 40 -5.46 -13.35 8.34
C ASP A 40 -4.41 -14.27 7.71
N GLU A 41 -3.97 -15.31 8.44
CA GLU A 41 -2.92 -16.22 7.98
C GLU A 41 -3.04 -16.42 6.47
N PRO A 42 -1.96 -16.30 5.68
CA PRO A 42 -2.06 -16.67 4.29
C PRO A 42 -2.34 -18.18 4.26
N GLU A 43 -3.61 -18.55 4.07
CA GLU A 43 -3.94 -19.63 3.16
C GLU A 43 -2.96 -19.48 1.99
N SER A 44 -2.20 -20.55 1.78
CA SER A 44 -1.01 -20.65 0.93
C SER A 44 -0.92 -19.55 -0.13
N PRO A 45 0.22 -18.84 -0.29
CA PRO A 45 0.32 -17.83 -1.32
C PRO A 45 -0.12 -18.47 -2.64
N PRO A 46 -1.11 -17.91 -3.38
CA PRO A 46 -1.43 -18.45 -4.68
C PRO A 46 -0.12 -18.43 -5.45
N ALA A 47 0.30 -19.60 -5.91
CA ALA A 47 1.50 -19.80 -6.69
C ALA A 47 1.43 -18.87 -7.91
N GLY A 48 1.97 -17.64 -7.79
CA GLY A 48 1.81 -16.61 -8.81
C GLY A 48 1.78 -15.14 -8.36
N SER A 49 1.80 -14.80 -7.06
CA SER A 49 1.55 -13.42 -6.60
C SER A 49 2.73 -12.66 -5.97
N LYS A 50 4.00 -12.90 -6.36
CA LYS A 50 5.15 -12.33 -5.63
C LYS A 50 6.07 -11.32 -6.33
N ASP A 51 5.82 -10.88 -7.56
CA ASP A 51 6.77 -9.94 -8.22
C ASP A 51 6.18 -8.65 -8.82
N GLN A 52 4.94 -8.31 -8.48
CA GLN A 52 4.36 -7.01 -8.90
C GLN A 52 4.75 -5.92 -7.88
N GLY A 53 5.81 -5.17 -8.16
CA GLY A 53 6.25 -4.05 -7.31
C GLY A 53 7.30 -3.16 -7.96
N ILE A 54 7.60 -2.03 -7.33
CA ILE A 54 8.67 -1.10 -7.70
C ILE A 54 9.76 -1.18 -6.61
N VAL A 55 11.01 -1.36 -7.01
CA VAL A 55 12.19 -1.42 -6.15
C VAL A 55 13.14 -0.26 -6.50
N ARG A 56 13.89 0.25 -5.52
CA ARG A 56 14.90 1.29 -5.78
C ARG A 56 16.27 0.66 -5.98
N ASP A 57 16.99 1.08 -7.02
CA ASP A 57 18.37 0.69 -7.24
C ASP A 57 19.33 1.41 -6.29
N GLU A 58 20.62 1.04 -6.33
CA GLU A 58 21.66 1.64 -5.47
C GLU A 58 21.85 3.15 -5.69
N ARG A 59 21.37 3.67 -6.82
CA ARG A 59 21.35 5.11 -7.16
C ARG A 59 20.03 5.77 -6.77
N GLY A 60 19.15 5.04 -6.09
CA GLY A 60 17.82 5.49 -5.66
C GLY A 60 16.77 5.52 -6.76
N GLN A 61 17.03 4.98 -7.95
CA GLN A 61 16.09 5.02 -9.07
C GLN A 61 15.06 3.91 -8.95
N GLU A 62 13.80 4.27 -9.16
CA GLU A 62 12.67 3.34 -9.11
C GLU A 62 12.62 2.47 -10.37
N GLN A 63 12.69 1.16 -10.18
CA GLN A 63 12.64 0.14 -11.24
C GLN A 63 11.57 -0.91 -10.92
N PRO A 64 10.91 -1.49 -11.93
CA PRO A 64 10.01 -2.61 -11.70
C PRO A 64 10.79 -3.80 -11.14
N ARG A 65 10.21 -4.47 -10.15
CA ARG A 65 10.73 -5.70 -9.55
C ARG A 65 10.76 -6.84 -10.55
N ASP A 66 9.70 -6.96 -11.36
CA ASP A 66 9.60 -7.88 -12.48
C ASP A 66 10.08 -7.23 -13.78
N LYS A 67 11.35 -7.48 -14.12
CA LYS A 67 11.97 -6.94 -15.33
C LYS A 67 11.44 -7.59 -16.61
N GLU A 68 11.06 -8.86 -16.58
CA GLU A 68 10.56 -9.56 -17.77
C GLU A 68 9.17 -9.07 -18.16
N ARG A 69 8.26 -8.96 -17.19
CA ARG A 69 6.92 -8.43 -17.43
C ARG A 69 6.98 -6.98 -17.87
N ALA A 70 7.79 -6.14 -17.24
CA ALA A 70 7.94 -4.73 -17.63
C ALA A 70 8.41 -4.57 -19.08
N GLN A 71 9.31 -5.44 -19.54
CA GLN A 71 9.75 -5.47 -20.95
C GLN A 71 8.62 -5.89 -21.90
N ARG A 72 7.78 -6.86 -21.51
CA ARG A 72 6.64 -7.30 -22.33
C ARG A 72 5.56 -6.22 -22.53
N VAL A 73 5.44 -5.26 -21.60
CA VAL A 73 4.50 -4.12 -21.72
C VAL A 73 5.14 -2.90 -22.40
N SER A 74 6.42 -2.97 -22.80
CA SER A 74 7.04 -1.94 -23.63
C SER A 74 6.14 -1.72 -24.84
N ARG A 75 5.64 -0.48 -24.95
CA ARG A 75 4.67 -0.01 -25.94
C ARG A 75 4.96 -0.68 -27.28
N VAL A 76 4.03 -1.51 -27.76
CA VAL A 76 3.94 -1.77 -29.20
C VAL A 76 3.70 -0.40 -29.82
N ASP A 77 4.69 0.11 -30.54
CA ASP A 77 4.53 1.30 -31.36
C ASP A 77 3.44 0.99 -32.38
N ARG A 78 2.21 1.40 -32.09
CA ARG A 78 1.05 1.22 -32.98
C ARG A 78 1.10 2.27 -34.09
N GLY A 79 2.27 2.59 -34.64
CA GLY A 79 2.50 3.30 -35.92
C GLY A 79 1.72 4.59 -36.19
N GLY A 80 1.02 5.13 -35.20
CA GLY A 80 -0.11 6.05 -35.42
C GLY A 80 -0.76 6.56 -34.13
N ASP A 81 -0.14 6.37 -32.96
CA ASP A 81 -0.54 7.04 -31.73
C ASP A 81 0.12 8.44 -31.75
N PRO A 82 -0.63 9.53 -32.02
CA PRO A 82 -0.01 10.85 -32.14
C PRO A 82 0.56 11.26 -30.78
N PRO A 83 1.75 11.89 -30.73
CA PRO A 83 2.33 12.34 -29.48
C PRO A 83 1.34 13.27 -28.78
N GLY A 84 0.99 12.92 -27.53
CA GLY A 84 0.03 13.66 -26.72
C GLY A 84 0.36 15.14 -26.74
N LYS A 85 -0.46 15.95 -27.41
CA LYS A 85 -0.28 17.39 -27.49
C LYS A 85 -0.48 17.95 -26.08
N LYS A 86 0.60 18.36 -25.42
CA LYS A 86 0.51 19.29 -24.29
C LYS A 86 -0.13 20.57 -24.83
N ALA A 87 -1.37 20.85 -24.43
CA ALA A 87 -2.00 22.13 -24.75
C ALA A 87 -1.11 23.25 -24.17
N PRO A 88 -0.63 24.22 -24.97
CA PRO A 88 0.02 25.39 -24.40
C PRO A 88 -1.05 26.16 -23.63
N GLY A 89 -0.86 26.27 -22.32
CA GLY A 89 -1.70 27.10 -21.46
C GLY A 89 -1.74 28.52 -22.03
N LYS A 90 -2.95 29.00 -22.31
CA LYS A 90 -3.18 30.42 -22.56
C LYS A 90 -2.92 31.17 -21.25
N GLN A 91 -1.93 32.05 -21.27
CA GLN A 91 -1.86 33.16 -20.34
C GLN A 91 -3.06 34.07 -20.63
N ALA A 92 -3.81 34.40 -19.58
CA ALA A 92 -4.74 35.52 -19.52
C ALA A 92 -4.43 36.29 -18.23
#